data_AF-A0A8H4S6B2-F1
#
_entry.id   AF-A0A8H4S6B2-F1
#
_cell.length_a   1.000
_cell.length_b   1.000
_cell.length_c   1.000
_cell.angle_alpha   90.00
_cell.angle_beta   90.00
_cell.angle_gamma   90.00
#
_symmetry.space_group_name_H-M   'P 1'
#
loop_
_entity.id
_entity.type
_entity.pdbx_description
1 polymer ?
#
loop_
_entity_poly.entity_id
_entity_poly.type
_entity_poly.pdbx_seq_one_letter_code
_entity_poly.pdbx_strand_id
1 'polypeptide(L)'
;MATHLFCCTTIQPTKFPNPEHEQTFTEFTKWALTTIGNLTGSTDPSEASVCIQLVRQVTNGPIESIRYFVASDKHGSFEEVSEDGIVEANFVKVNE
;
A
#
# COMPACT_ATOMS: atom_id res chain seq x y z
N MET A 1 16.98 0.83 12.32
CA MET A 1 15.80 0.85 13.22
C MET A 1 14.62 0.31 12.43
N ALA A 2 13.97 -0.72 12.93
CA ALA A 2 12.76 -1.29 12.34
C ALA A 2 11.65 -0.23 12.32
N THR A 3 11.27 0.25 11.14
CA THR A 3 10.20 1.25 10.98
C THR A 3 8.93 0.50 10.58
N HIS A 4 7.95 0.46 11.48
CA HIS A 4 6.63 -0.04 11.16
C HIS A 4 5.98 0.84 10.10
N LEU A 5 5.19 0.24 9.20
CA LEU A 5 4.42 0.96 8.18
C LEU A 5 3.39 1.89 8.79
N PHE A 6 2.80 1.48 9.92
CA PHE A 6 1.82 2.25 10.66
C PHE A 6 2.40 2.74 11.99
N CYS A 7 1.99 3.95 12.38
CA CYS A 7 2.30 4.54 13.69
C CYS A 7 1.59 3.81 14.85
N CYS A 8 0.46 3.16 14.56
CA CYS A 8 -0.44 2.59 15.57
C CYS A 8 -0.82 1.15 15.23
N THR A 9 -1.03 0.33 16.25
CA THR A 9 -1.52 -1.07 16.11
C THR A 9 -3.00 -1.15 15.75
N THR A 10 -3.72 -0.05 15.91
CA THR A 10 -5.14 0.06 15.57
C THR A 10 -5.31 1.25 14.62
N ILE A 11 -5.55 0.94 13.35
CA ILE A 11 -5.89 1.90 12.31
C ILE A 11 -7.30 1.57 11.81
N GLN A 12 -8.13 2.60 11.66
CA GLN A 12 -9.46 2.47 11.07
C GLN A 12 -9.48 3.21 9.73
N PRO A 13 -10.06 2.60 8.68
CA PRO A 13 -10.20 3.29 7.41
C PRO A 13 -11.15 4.47 7.58
N THR A 14 -10.77 5.65 7.09
CA THR A 14 -11.62 6.85 7.10
C THR A 14 -12.73 6.80 6.06
N LYS A 15 -12.56 5.95 5.04
CA LYS A 15 -13.56 5.62 4.01
C LYS A 15 -13.59 4.11 3.81
N PHE A 16 -14.77 3.54 3.62
CA PHE A 16 -14.87 2.13 3.26
C PHE A 16 -14.28 1.90 1.87
N PRO A 17 -13.43 0.88 1.68
CA PRO A 17 -12.93 0.53 0.36
C PRO A 17 -14.08 0.06 -0.53
N ASN A 18 -13.90 0.14 -1.86
CA ASN A 18 -14.79 -0.51 -2.81
C ASN A 18 -14.93 -2.01 -2.43
N PRO A 19 -16.15 -2.57 -2.34
CA PRO A 19 -16.38 -3.98 -2.03
C PRO A 19 -15.52 -4.96 -2.85
N GLU A 20 -15.24 -4.62 -4.12
CA GLU A 20 -14.42 -5.44 -5.03
C GLU A 20 -12.94 -5.53 -4.60
N HIS A 21 -12.48 -4.60 -3.76
CA HIS A 21 -11.10 -4.50 -3.31
C HIS A 21 -10.96 -4.57 -1.77
N GLU A 22 -12.06 -4.74 -1.03
CA GLU A 22 -12.06 -4.81 0.44
C GLU A 22 -11.13 -5.92 0.96
N GLN A 23 -11.10 -7.07 0.27
CA GLN A 23 -10.21 -8.17 0.61
C GLN A 23 -8.74 -7.77 0.49
N THR A 24 -8.35 -7.13 -0.62
CA THR A 24 -6.97 -6.68 -0.85
C THR A 24 -6.54 -5.66 0.21
N PHE A 25 -7.40 -4.70 0.56
CA PHE A 25 -7.14 -3.75 1.64
C PHE A 25 -6.99 -4.43 3.00
N THR A 26 -7.81 -5.42 3.29
CA THR A 26 -7.75 -6.20 4.55
C THR A 26 -6.46 -7.00 4.65
N GLU A 27 -6.06 -7.67 3.56
CA GLU A 27 -4.82 -8.44 3.48
C GLU A 27 -3.60 -7.53 3.60
N PHE A 28 -3.58 -6.40 2.89
CA PHE A 28 -2.53 -5.40 2.99
C PHE A 28 -2.39 -4.88 4.41
N THR A 29 -3.50 -4.51 5.05
CA THR A 29 -3.48 -3.98 6.42
C THR A 29 -2.93 -5.00 7.42
N LYS A 30 -3.35 -6.27 7.31
CA LYS A 30 -2.83 -7.36 8.14
C LYS A 30 -1.33 -7.56 7.92
N TRP A 31 -0.88 -7.60 6.68
CA TRP A 31 0.53 -7.74 6.32
C TRP A 31 1.37 -6.56 6.82
N ALA A 32 0.91 -5.32 6.62
CA ALA A 32 1.64 -4.12 6.99
C ALA A 32 1.76 -3.91 8.51
N LEU A 33 0.83 -4.47 9.30
CA LEU A 33 0.91 -4.48 10.77
C LEU A 33 1.96 -5.48 11.30
N THR A 34 2.18 -6.59 10.61
CA THR A 34 3.11 -7.65 11.04
C THR A 34 4.49 -7.52 10.42
N THR A 35 4.61 -6.81 9.31
CA THR A 35 5.86 -6.69 8.55
C THR A 35 6.78 -5.65 9.15
N ILE A 36 8.04 -6.05 9.33
CA ILE A 36 9.11 -5.22 9.87
C ILE A 36 10.36 -5.47 9.02
N GLY A 37 10.97 -4.43 8.46
CA GLY A 37 12.24 -4.54 7.75
C GLY A 37 12.20 -3.94 6.34
N ASN A 38 12.95 -4.54 5.41
CA ASN A 38 13.00 -4.08 4.02
C ASN A 38 11.71 -4.45 3.29
N LEU A 39 11.09 -3.45 2.68
CA LEU A 39 9.80 -3.57 2.01
C LEU A 39 9.94 -3.54 0.49
N THR A 40 11.07 -3.05 -0.02
CA THR A 40 11.36 -3.07 -1.46
C THR A 40 11.63 -4.49 -1.91
N GLY A 41 10.94 -4.92 -2.96
CA GLY A 41 11.23 -6.17 -3.63
C GLY A 41 11.59 -5.98 -5.08
N SER A 42 11.40 -7.03 -5.87
CA SER A 42 11.76 -7.08 -7.29
C SER A 42 10.55 -7.17 -8.20
N THR A 43 9.33 -7.13 -7.65
CA THR A 43 8.10 -7.20 -8.44
C THR A 43 7.99 -5.99 -9.37
N ASP A 44 7.77 -6.25 -10.66
CA ASP A 44 7.46 -5.21 -11.63
C ASP A 44 6.00 -4.77 -11.43
N PRO A 45 5.74 -3.47 -11.18
CA PRO A 45 4.37 -2.98 -11.00
C PRO A 45 3.42 -3.31 -12.16
N SER A 46 3.95 -3.46 -13.39
CA SER A 46 3.14 -3.78 -14.58
C SER A 46 2.57 -5.20 -14.56
N GLU A 47 3.10 -6.09 -13.73
CA GLU A 47 2.58 -7.45 -13.52
C GLU A 47 1.43 -7.50 -12.50
N ALA A 48 1.21 -6.40 -11.76
CA ALA A 48 0.20 -6.35 -10.71
C ALA A 48 -1.12 -5.76 -11.21
N SER A 49 -2.24 -6.42 -10.89
CA SER A 49 -3.58 -5.91 -11.23
C SER A 49 -4.06 -4.78 -10.31
N VAL A 50 -3.48 -4.65 -9.12
CA VAL A 50 -3.86 -3.67 -8.10
C VAL A 50 -2.61 -3.10 -7.45
N CYS A 51 -2.58 -1.79 -7.27
CA CYS A 51 -1.59 -1.07 -6.48
C CYS A 51 -2.27 -0.38 -5.30
N ILE A 52 -1.71 -0.55 -4.10
CA ILE A 52 -2.12 0.14 -2.89
C ILE A 52 -1.29 1.41 -2.73
N GLN A 53 -1.97 2.56 -2.61
CA GLN A 53 -1.36 3.82 -2.24
C GLN A 53 -1.52 4.04 -0.73
N LEU A 54 -0.41 4.06 0.01
CA LEU A 54 -0.38 4.43 1.42
C LEU A 54 -0.03 5.91 1.55
N VAL A 55 -0.99 6.72 1.98
CA VAL A 55 -0.79 8.16 2.22
C VAL A 55 -0.72 8.42 3.72
N ARG A 56 0.37 9.06 4.15
CA ARG A 56 0.50 9.60 5.51
C ARG A 56 0.29 11.11 5.45
N GLN A 57 -0.64 11.61 6.23
CA GLN A 57 -1.03 13.02 6.24
C GLN A 57 -1.20 13.48 7.69
N VAL A 58 -0.80 14.72 7.96
CA VAL A 58 -1.18 15.38 9.23
C VAL A 58 -2.69 15.63 9.20
N THR A 59 -3.38 15.48 10.34
CA THR A 59 -4.82 15.78 10.44
C THR A 59 -5.12 17.18 9.88
N ASN A 60 -5.94 17.25 8.82
CA ASN A 60 -6.26 18.49 8.07
C ASN A 60 -5.03 19.29 7.61
N GLY A 61 -3.89 18.61 7.39
CA GLY A 61 -2.61 19.22 7.04
C GLY A 61 -2.00 18.66 5.75
N PRO A 62 -0.72 18.96 5.48
CA PRO A 62 -0.03 18.47 4.29
C PRO A 62 0.17 16.95 4.34
N ILE A 63 0.33 16.37 3.15
CA ILE A 63 0.79 14.99 2.99
C ILE A 63 2.26 14.93 3.42
N GLU A 64 2.57 14.03 4.36
CA GLU A 64 3.93 13.79 4.84
C GLU A 64 4.66 12.78 3.94
N SER A 65 3.95 11.74 3.48
CA SER A 65 4.53 10.76 2.56
C SER A 65 3.46 10.03 1.77
N ILE A 66 3.85 9.58 0.57
CA ILE A 66 3.09 8.68 -0.29
C ILE A 66 4.00 7.51 -0.61
N ARG A 67 3.48 6.30 -0.45
CA ARG A 67 4.19 5.05 -0.74
C ARG A 67 3.28 4.13 -1.52
N TYR A 68 3.86 3.34 -2.40
CA TYR A 68 3.12 2.47 -3.33
C TYR A 68 3.49 1.02 -3.09
N PHE A 69 2.49 0.15 -3.09
CA PHE A 69 2.67 -1.27 -2.81
C PHE A 69 1.91 -2.13 -3.81
N VAL A 70 2.53 -3.21 -4.26
CA VAL A 70 1.90 -4.24 -5.09
C VAL A 70 1.94 -5.58 -4.37
N ALA A 71 1.02 -6.48 -4.69
CA ALA A 71 1.08 -7.84 -4.18
C ALA A 71 2.32 -8.54 -4.76
N SER A 72 3.11 -9.17 -3.90
CA SER A 72 4.25 -9.99 -4.34
C SER A 72 3.78 -11.34 -4.88
N ASP A 73 4.68 -12.04 -5.56
CA ASP A 73 4.52 -13.45 -5.94
C ASP A 73 4.21 -14.38 -4.74
N LYS A 74 4.64 -14.00 -3.54
CA LYS A 74 4.30 -14.67 -2.28
C LYS A 74 2.89 -14.28 -1.86
N HIS A 75 2.00 -15.27 -1.88
CA HIS A 75 0.63 -15.14 -1.40
C HIS A 75 0.52 -14.39 -0.06
N GLY A 76 -0.25 -13.29 -0.06
CA GLY A 76 -0.52 -12.50 1.13
C GLY A 76 0.64 -11.60 1.58
N SER A 77 1.65 -11.39 0.75
CA SER A 77 2.73 -10.42 0.97
C SER A 77 2.69 -9.31 -0.07
N PHE A 78 3.28 -8.17 0.28
CA PHE A 78 3.33 -6.99 -0.58
C PHE A 78 4.76 -6.45 -0.64
N GLU A 79 5.06 -5.73 -1.70
CA GLU A 79 6.35 -5.09 -1.93
C GLU A 79 6.16 -3.62 -2.25
N GLU A 80 7.02 -2.78 -1.68
CA GLU A 80 7.10 -1.36 -2.00
C GLU A 80 7.75 -1.17 -3.37
N VAL A 81 7.14 -0.31 -4.19
CA VAL A 81 7.61 0.03 -5.54
C VAL A 81 7.74 1.54 -5.68
N SER A 82 8.54 1.98 -6.66
CA SER A 82 8.77 3.38 -6.94
C SER A 82 7.55 4.04 -7.59
N GLU A 83 7.41 5.35 -7.39
CA GLU A 83 6.37 6.14 -8.07
C GLU A 83 6.52 6.08 -9.59
N ASP A 84 7.77 6.17 -10.09
CA ASP A 84 8.05 6.04 -11.53
C ASP A 84 7.51 4.72 -12.08
N GLY A 85 7.69 3.61 -11.36
CA GLY A 85 7.17 2.30 -11.77
C GLY A 85 5.65 2.25 -11.81
N ILE A 86 4.96 2.95 -10.91
CA ILE A 86 3.49 3.07 -10.92
C ILE A 86 3.02 3.87 -12.15
N VAL A 87 3.71 4.96 -12.48
CA VAL A 87 3.39 5.80 -13.63
C VAL A 87 3.63 5.04 -14.93
N GLU A 88 4.77 4.35 -15.06
CA GLU A 88 5.10 3.52 -16.23
C GLU A 88 4.12 2.35 -16.41
N ALA A 89 3.65 1.74 -15.32
CA ALA A 89 2.62 0.71 -15.33
C ALA A 89 1.20 1.22 -15.63
N ASN A 90 1.02 2.53 -15.79
CA ASN A 90 -0.25 3.17 -16.14
C ASN A 90 -1.39 2.89 -15.13
N PHE A 91 -1.08 2.78 -13.84
CA PHE A 91 -2.13 2.67 -12.82
C PHE A 91 -2.99 3.93 -12.79
N VAL A 92 -4.31 3.71 -12.68
CA VAL A 92 -5.28 4.78 -12.47
C VAL A 92 -5.80 4.71 -11.05
N LYS A 93 -6.02 5.88 -10.43
CA LYS A 93 -6.71 5.91 -9.14
C LYS A 93 -8.11 5.37 -9.34
N VAL A 94 -8.48 4.39 -8.51
CA VAL A 94 -9.85 3.94 -8.38
C VAL A 94 -10.60 5.08 -7.70
N ASN A 95 -11.09 6.01 -8.51
CA ASN A 95 -11.99 7.05 -8.04
C ASN A 95 -13.41 6.46 -7.95
N GLU A 96 -14.03 6.75 -6.80
CA GLU A 96 -15.44 6.54 -6.43
C GLU A 96 -16.42 6.93 -7.54
#